data_AF-A0A2I2A3N3-F1
#
_entry.id   AF-A0A2I2A3N3-F1
#
_cell.length_a   1.000
_cell.length_b   1.000
_cell.length_c   1.000
_cell.angle_alpha   90.00
_cell.angle_beta   90.00
_cell.angle_gamma   90.00
#
_symmetry.space_group_name_H-M   'P 1'
#
loop_
_entity.id
_entity.type
_entity.pdbx_description
1 polymer ?
#
loop_
_entity_poly.entity_id
_entity_poly.type
_entity_poly.pdbx_seq_one_letter_code
_entity_poly.pdbx_strand_id
1 'polypeptide(L)'
;MEKHNLIIANLDEELPVFKGATLPEVLVIAKYSFYISFLVGLLIGFILISWMLIIVLFFSIFGTIALIWISSASLKSVKRGKPPGYFMQLIDIFMFKHFQKKTYFLLKKSRWFGNRGINQNV
;
A
#
# COMPACT_ATOMS: atom_id res chain seq x y z
N MET A 1 -21.65 25.54 14.16
CA MET A 1 -20.46 25.03 14.88
C MET A 1 -20.36 23.51 14.83
N GLU A 2 -21.49 22.79 14.93
CA GLU A 2 -21.54 21.31 14.90
C GLU A 2 -20.92 20.65 13.65
N LYS A 3 -21.18 21.17 12.44
CA LYS A 3 -20.55 20.68 11.20
C LYS A 3 -19.02 20.80 11.18
N HIS A 4 -18.45 21.79 11.86
CA HIS A 4 -17.00 21.98 11.90
C HIS A 4 -16.34 20.93 12.79
N ASN A 5 -16.99 20.57 13.90
CA ASN A 5 -16.52 19.53 14.81
C ASN A 5 -16.61 18.13 14.20
N LEU A 6 -17.61 17.86 13.36
CA LEU A 6 -17.72 16.60 12.62
C LEU A 6 -16.62 16.43 11.55
N ILE A 7 -16.17 17.52 10.94
CA ILE A 7 -15.05 17.48 9.99
C ILE A 7 -13.75 17.18 10.74
N ILE A 8 -13.53 17.83 11.88
CA ILE A 8 -12.33 17.60 12.72
C ILE A 8 -12.31 16.17 13.27
N ALA A 9 -13.45 15.64 13.74
CA ALA A 9 -13.55 14.28 14.26
C ALA A 9 -13.30 13.20 13.18
N ASN A 10 -13.68 13.45 11.92
CA ASN A 10 -13.38 12.56 10.80
C ASN A 10 -11.94 12.71 10.25
N LEU A 11 -11.23 13.79 10.62
CA LEU A 11 -9.82 13.94 10.25
C LEU A 11 -8.89 13.13 11.16
N ASP A 12 -9.30 12.89 12.42
CA ASP A 12 -8.54 12.16 13.43
C ASP A 12 -8.80 10.64 13.44
N GLU A 13 -9.36 10.07 12.36
CA GLU A 13 -9.40 8.62 12.21
C GLU A 13 -7.97 8.08 12.01
N GLU A 14 -7.40 7.51 13.07
CA GLU A 14 -6.22 6.65 12.96
C GLU A 14 -6.58 5.45 12.07
N LEU A 15 -6.23 5.56 10.78
CA LEU A 15 -6.45 4.50 9.81
C LEU A 15 -5.90 3.17 10.36
N PRO A 16 -6.66 2.08 10.31
CA PRO A 16 -6.21 0.80 10.85
C PRO A 16 -4.89 0.41 10.19
N VAL A 17 -3.85 0.32 11.03
CA VAL A 17 -2.48 0.01 10.62
C VAL A 17 -2.24 -1.49 10.79
N PHE A 18 -2.13 -2.21 9.68
CA PHE A 18 -1.73 -3.61 9.69
C PHE A 18 -0.23 -3.71 9.43
N LYS A 19 0.54 -4.14 10.44
CA LYS A 19 2.00 -4.33 10.34
C LYS A 19 2.81 -3.13 9.80
N GLY A 20 2.32 -1.91 9.96
CA GLY A 20 2.98 -0.68 9.48
C GLY A 20 2.55 -0.23 8.08
N ALA A 21 1.60 -0.93 7.45
CA ALA A 21 0.90 -0.49 6.26
C ALA A 21 -0.52 -0.02 6.64
N THR A 22 -1.01 1.02 5.98
CA THR A 22 -2.41 1.45 6.15
C THR A 22 -3.33 0.49 5.39
N LEU A 23 -4.56 0.30 5.84
CA LEU A 23 -5.56 -0.54 5.15
C LEU A 23 -5.62 -0.35 3.62
N PRO A 24 -5.67 0.88 3.07
CA PRO A 24 -5.70 1.06 1.63
C PRO A 24 -4.43 0.56 0.93
N GLU A 25 -3.25 0.69 1.55
CA GLU A 25 -1.99 0.16 1.00
C GLU A 25 -1.97 -1.37 1.02
N VAL A 26 -2.48 -1.98 2.09
CA VAL A 26 -2.62 -3.45 2.18
C VAL A 26 -3.53 -3.96 1.08
N LEU A 27 -4.63 -3.27 0.78
CA LEU A 27 -5.55 -3.64 -0.29
C LEU A 27 -4.89 -3.59 -1.67
N VAL A 28 -4.08 -2.56 -1.93
CA VAL A 28 -3.28 -2.46 -3.16
C VAL A 28 -2.25 -3.59 -3.25
N ILE A 29 -1.51 -3.85 -2.16
CA ILE A 29 -0.52 -4.95 -2.09
C ILE A 29 -1.21 -6.30 -2.30
N ALA A 30 -2.37 -6.52 -1.68
CA ALA A 30 -3.13 -7.77 -1.80
C ALA A 30 -3.57 -8.00 -3.25
N LYS A 31 -4.09 -6.96 -3.91
CA LYS A 31 -4.47 -7.02 -5.32
C LYS A 31 -3.29 -7.45 -6.20
N TYR A 32 -2.15 -6.79 -6.09
CA TYR A 32 -0.97 -7.14 -6.92
C TYR A 32 -0.37 -8.50 -6.55
N SER A 33 -0.30 -8.82 -5.26
CA SER A 33 0.18 -10.11 -4.77
C SER A 33 -0.65 -11.27 -5.31
N PHE A 34 -1.98 -11.09 -5.41
CA PHE A 34 -2.87 -12.09 -6.00
C PHE A 34 -2.54 -12.35 -7.46
N TYR A 35 -2.42 -11.31 -8.28
CA TYR A 35 -2.08 -11.47 -9.70
C TYR A 35 -0.72 -12.16 -9.89
N ILE A 36 0.29 -11.76 -9.12
CA ILE A 36 1.63 -12.35 -9.19
C ILE A 36 1.57 -13.84 -8.79
N SER A 37 0.92 -14.14 -7.67
CA SER A 37 0.82 -15.53 -7.16
C SER A 37 0.03 -16.44 -8.09
N PHE A 38 -1.04 -15.92 -8.68
CA PHE A 38 -1.83 -16.65 -9.66
C PHE A 38 -1.02 -16.97 -10.92
N LEU A 39 -0.27 -15.99 -11.43
CA LEU A 39 0.55 -16.16 -12.65
C LEU A 39 1.71 -17.15 -12.41
N VAL A 40 2.36 -17.08 -11.24
CA VAL A 40 3.38 -18.05 -10.80
C VAL A 40 2.77 -19.45 -10.65
N GLY A 41 1.60 -19.56 -10.01
CA GLY A 41 0.88 -20.81 -9.87
C GLY A 41 0.51 -21.43 -11.23
N LEU A 42 0.11 -20.61 -12.20
CA LEU A 42 -0.22 -21.04 -13.56
C LEU A 42 1.02 -21.57 -14.28
N LEU A 43 2.15 -20.86 -14.22
CA LEU A 43 3.41 -21.31 -14.82
C LEU A 43 3.87 -22.65 -14.25
N ILE A 44 3.87 -22.78 -12.93
CA ILE A 44 4.30 -24.02 -12.25
C ILE A 44 3.30 -25.16 -12.54
N GLY A 45 2.00 -24.86 -12.51
CA GLY A 45 0.95 -25.84 -12.80
C GLY A 45 1.01 -26.36 -14.23
N PHE A 46 1.36 -25.51 -15.20
CA PHE A 46 1.52 -25.90 -16.60
C PHE A 46 2.68 -26.88 -16.81
N ILE A 47 3.75 -26.77 -16.01
CA ILE A 47 4.91 -27.68 -16.07
C ILE A 47 4.55 -29.06 -15.50
N LEU A 48 3.76 -29.10 -14.42
CA LEU A 48 3.46 -30.33 -13.69
C LEU A 48 2.24 -31.10 -14.22
N ILE A 49 1.38 -30.44 -15.04
CA ILE A 49 0.22 -30.94 -15.79
C ILE A 49 -0.84 -31.70 -14.96
N SER A 50 -0.47 -32.80 -14.30
CA SER A 50 -1.35 -33.68 -13.54
C SER A 50 -1.98 -33.02 -12.29
N TRP A 51 -1.36 -31.98 -11.73
CA TRP A 51 -1.82 -31.30 -10.51
C TRP A 51 -2.07 -29.80 -10.72
N MET A 52 -2.26 -29.37 -11.97
CA MET A 52 -2.30 -27.96 -12.34
C MET A 52 -3.27 -27.14 -11.48
N LEU A 53 -4.53 -27.56 -11.36
CA LEU A 53 -5.54 -26.81 -10.62
C LEU A 53 -5.21 -26.68 -9.12
N ILE A 54 -4.69 -27.76 -8.52
CA ILE A 54 -4.34 -27.78 -7.09
C ILE A 54 -3.16 -26.84 -6.82
N ILE A 55 -2.15 -26.87 -7.69
CA ILE A 55 -0.97 -26.02 -7.58
C ILE A 55 -1.33 -24.55 -7.76
N VAL A 56 -2.16 -24.23 -8.75
CA VAL A 56 -2.63 -22.85 -9.01
C VAL A 56 -3.41 -22.32 -7.81
N LEU A 57 -4.35 -23.10 -7.27
CA LEU A 57 -5.12 -22.71 -6.09
C LEU A 57 -4.23 -22.51 -4.86
N PHE A 58 -3.30 -23.45 -4.63
CA PHE A 58 -2.37 -23.39 -3.51
C PHE A 58 -1.52 -22.12 -3.57
N PHE A 59 -0.88 -21.84 -4.72
CA PHE A 59 -0.09 -20.63 -4.89
C PHE A 59 -0.93 -19.36 -4.81
N SER A 60 -2.12 -19.36 -5.42
CA SER A 60 -3.00 -18.19 -5.41
C SER A 60 -3.44 -17.80 -3.99
N ILE A 61 -3.69 -18.77 -3.10
CA ILE A 61 -4.10 -18.50 -1.73
C ILE A 61 -2.87 -18.26 -0.83
N PHE A 62 -2.00 -19.26 -0.70
CA PHE A 62 -0.87 -19.21 0.23
C PHE A 62 0.22 -18.25 -0.22
N GLY A 63 0.49 -18.19 -1.53
CA GLY A 63 1.44 -17.23 -2.10
C GLY A 63 1.01 -15.79 -1.88
N THR A 64 -0.29 -15.49 -2.04
CA THR A 64 -0.82 -14.15 -1.79
C THR A 64 -0.68 -13.75 -0.33
N ILE A 65 -1.03 -14.64 0.60
CA ILE A 65 -0.88 -14.39 2.04
C ILE A 65 0.58 -14.14 2.40
N ALA A 66 1.50 -14.99 1.92
CA ALA A 66 2.93 -14.84 2.16
C ALA A 66 3.48 -13.53 1.60
N LEU A 67 3.11 -13.17 0.36
CA LEU A 67 3.54 -11.93 -0.29
C LEU A 67 3.01 -10.70 0.42
N ILE A 68 1.75 -10.69 0.87
CA ILE A 68 1.20 -9.60 1.69
C ILE A 68 2.04 -9.46 2.95
N TRP A 69 2.34 -10.57 3.63
CA TRP A 69 3.08 -10.56 4.88
C TRP A 69 4.48 -9.99 4.74
N ILE A 70 5.21 -10.43 3.71
CA ILE A 70 6.57 -9.98 3.39
C ILE A 70 6.55 -8.52 2.92
N SER A 71 5.60 -8.15 2.08
CA SER A 71 5.48 -6.80 1.53
C SER A 71 5.10 -5.80 2.61
N SER A 72 4.16 -6.12 3.49
CA SER A 72 3.79 -5.27 4.63
C SER A 72 4.96 -5.08 5.60
N ALA A 73 5.72 -6.14 5.89
CA ALA A 73 6.92 -6.04 6.73
C ALA A 73 8.02 -5.18 6.08
N SER A 74 8.23 -5.33 4.77
CA SER A 74 9.19 -4.53 4.00
C SER A 74 8.78 -3.06 3.94
N LEU A 75 7.49 -2.79 3.76
CA LEU A 75 6.93 -1.43 3.77
C LEU A 75 7.25 -0.70 5.06
N LYS A 76 7.19 -1.38 6.21
CA LYS A 76 7.52 -0.78 7.52
C LYS A 76 8.95 -0.22 7.56
N SER A 77 9.91 -0.91 6.94
CA SER A 77 11.31 -0.46 6.86
C SER A 77 11.48 0.72 5.89
N VAL A 78 10.83 0.66 4.72
CA VAL A 78 10.91 1.72 3.70
C VAL A 78 10.14 2.99 4.11
N LYS A 79 9.12 2.85 4.96
CA LYS A 79 8.29 3.95 5.49
C LYS A 79 8.89 4.71 6.67
N ARG A 80 10.06 4.32 7.21
CA ARG A 80 10.67 5.02 8.35
C ARG A 80 10.83 6.52 8.07
N GLY A 81 10.14 7.36 8.86
CA GLY A 81 10.20 8.82 8.77
C GLY A 81 9.27 9.47 7.74
N LYS A 82 8.31 8.74 7.16
CA LYS A 82 7.36 9.28 6.16
C LYS A 82 5.92 9.30 6.69
N PRO A 83 5.11 10.32 6.35
CA PRO A 83 3.72 10.40 6.82
C PRO A 83 2.85 9.27 6.23
N PRO A 84 1.75 8.91 6.91
CA PRO A 84 0.78 7.94 6.38
C PRO A 84 0.22 8.41 5.02
N GLY A 85 -0.02 7.48 4.10
CA GLY A 85 -0.55 7.79 2.76
C GLY A 85 0.49 8.28 1.74
N TYR A 86 1.75 8.51 2.14
CA TYR A 86 2.83 8.93 1.22
C TYR A 86 3.01 7.98 0.02
N PHE A 87 2.88 6.68 0.26
CA PHE A 87 3.00 5.68 -0.82
C PHE A 87 1.81 5.68 -1.76
N MET A 88 0.60 5.85 -1.23
CA MET A 88 -0.62 6.03 -2.02
C MET A 88 -0.46 7.22 -2.97
N GLN A 89 0.01 8.34 -2.44
CA GLN A 89 0.27 9.55 -3.22
C GLN A 89 1.33 9.31 -4.31
N LEU A 90 2.42 8.60 -4.01
CA LEU A 90 3.43 8.24 -5.02
C LEU A 90 2.86 7.37 -6.13
N ILE A 91 2.01 6.39 -5.79
CA ILE A 91 1.34 5.53 -6.76
C ILE A 91 0.41 6.37 -7.65
N ASP A 92 -0.36 7.29 -7.07
CA ASP A 92 -1.24 8.18 -7.84
C ASP A 92 -0.45 9.09 -8.78
N ILE A 93 0.69 9.64 -8.33
CA ILE A 93 1.59 10.44 -9.17
C ILE A 93 2.18 9.58 -10.30
N PHE A 94 2.57 8.34 -10.00
CA PHE A 94 3.10 7.40 -11.00
C PHE A 94 2.02 7.04 -12.04
N MET A 95 0.81 6.72 -11.59
CA MET A 95 -0.32 6.42 -12.48
C MET A 95 -0.75 7.63 -13.30
N PHE A 96 -0.71 8.85 -12.75
CA PHE A 96 -0.92 10.08 -13.51
C PHE A 96 0.09 10.19 -14.66
N LYS A 97 1.38 10.04 -14.33
CA LYS A 97 2.48 10.21 -15.28
C LYS A 97 2.47 9.17 -16.39
N HIS A 98 2.06 7.94 -16.10
CA HIS A 98 2.18 6.81 -17.03
C HIS A 98 0.85 6.42 -17.70
N PHE A 99 -0.29 6.61 -17.04
CA PHE A 99 -1.61 6.18 -17.52
C PHE A 99 -2.61 7.35 -17.73
N GLN A 100 -2.18 8.60 -17.57
CA GLN A 100 -3.02 9.80 -17.78
C GLN A 100 -4.36 9.80 -17.03
N LYS A 101 -4.43 9.11 -15.88
CA LYS A 101 -5.62 9.19 -15.01
C LYS A 101 -5.74 10.59 -14.42
N LYS A 102 -6.98 11.08 -14.24
CA LYS A 102 -7.21 12.37 -13.56
C LYS A 102 -6.74 12.25 -12.11
N THR A 103 -5.85 13.16 -11.71
CA THR A 103 -5.36 13.27 -10.33
C THR A 103 -5.96 14.50 -9.68
N TYR A 104 -6.55 14.32 -8.50
CA TYR A 104 -7.09 15.41 -7.68
C TYR A 104 -6.01 16.16 -6.89
N PHE A 105 -4.77 15.66 -6.89
CA PHE A 105 -3.65 16.28 -6.18
C PHE A 105 -2.98 17.37 -7.02
N LEU A 106 -2.87 18.56 -6.44
CA LEU A 106 -1.97 19.60 -6.94
C LEU A 106 -0.53 19.11 -6.76
N LEU A 107 0.15 18.81 -7.87
CA LEU A 107 1.55 18.40 -7.92
C LEU A 107 2.49 19.58 -7.59
N LYS A 108 2.42 20.12 -6.37
CA LYS A 108 3.34 21.16 -5.91
C LYS A 108 4.61 20.49 -5.38
N LYS A 109 5.75 20.82 -5.98
CA LYS A 109 7.08 20.31 -5.61
C LYS A 109 7.57 20.99 -4.33
N SER A 110 7.02 20.63 -3.16
CA SER A 110 7.58 21.04 -1.85
C SER A 110 8.44 19.91 -1.27
N ARG A 111 9.63 20.27 -0.78
CA ARG A 111 10.48 19.32 -0.04
C ARG A 111 9.89 19.19 1.36
N TRP A 112 9.54 17.96 1.76
CA TRP A 112 9.23 17.66 3.16
C TRP A 112 10.52 17.77 3.97
N PHE A 113 10.70 18.90 4.65
CA PHE A 113 11.69 19.00 5.71
C PHE A 113 11.10 18.35 6.95
N GLY A 114 11.60 17.16 7.32
CA GLY A 114 11.28 16.53 8.59
C GLY A 114 11.76 17.45 9.71
N ASN A 115 10.81 17.95 10.50
CA ASN A 115 11.08 18.80 11.65
C ASN A 115 11.83 17.98 12.71
N ARG A 116 13.17 18.00 12.68
CA ARG A 116 13.98 17.51 13.79
C ARG A 116 13.92 18.56 14.89
N GLY A 117 13.09 18.29 15.91
CA GLY A 117 13.09 18.92 17.23
C GLY A 117 13.56 20.36 17.31
N ILE A 118 12.66 21.31 17.10
CA ILE A 118 12.85 22.67 17.62
C ILE A 118 12.27 22.65 19.03
N ASN A 119 13.15 22.40 19.99
CA ASN A 119 12.89 22.58 21.41
C ASN A 119 12.67 24.09 21.62
N GLN A 120 11.41 24.53 21.75
CA GLN A 120 11.08 25.90 22.14
C GLN A 120 11.06 25.98 23.68
N ASN A 121 12.25 26.08 24.25
CA ASN A 121 12.47 26.56 25.62
C ASN A 121 13.58 27.61 25.54
N VAL A 122 13.21 28.87 25.25
CA VAL A 122 13.71 30.11 25.87
C VAL A 122 12.63 31.17 25.65
#